data_AF-A0A919JJK8-F1
#
_entry.id   AF-A0A919JJK8-F1
#
_cell.length_a   1.000
_cell.length_b   1.000
_cell.length_c   1.000
_cell.angle_alpha   90.00
_cell.angle_beta   90.00
_cell.angle_gamma   90.00
#
_symmetry.space_group_name_H-M   'P 1'
#
loop_
_entity.id
_entity.type
_entity.pdbx_description
1 polymer ?
#
loop_
_entity_poly.entity_id
_entity_poly.type
_entity_poly.pdbx_seq_one_letter_code
_entity_poly.pdbx_strand_id
1 'polypeptide(L)'
;MAPGASAPVTPSGSVSTATSEPPAPSPSGPYNSVPAGPPPSRPAGIPKTPTDTIPSPGWVEGTVTRGGTGPCYGLVTFDGVAYAMHSTQGVKLAQGEHIRAELTPAKARIACGEGIPVSMGGLQRFP
;
A
#
# COMPACT_ATOMS: atom_id res chain seq x y z
N MET A 1 1.28 -0.95 -46.15
CA MET A 1 0.60 -1.91 -47.05
C MET A 1 1.64 -2.76 -47.75
N ALA A 2 1.81 -4.00 -47.32
CA ALA A 2 1.96 -5.22 -48.13
C ALA A 2 2.22 -6.40 -47.16
N PRO A 3 1.77 -7.63 -47.50
CA PRO A 3 1.34 -8.64 -46.53
C PRO A 3 2.24 -9.90 -46.53
N GLY A 4 1.98 -10.84 -45.61
CA GLY A 4 2.43 -12.24 -45.72
C GLY A 4 2.50 -12.91 -44.35
N ALA A 5 1.49 -13.67 -43.92
CA ALA A 5 1.17 -15.06 -44.29
C ALA A 5 1.66 -16.04 -43.19
N SER A 6 0.70 -16.63 -42.48
CA SER A 6 0.88 -17.75 -41.55
C SER A 6 0.94 -19.08 -42.31
N ALA A 7 1.85 -19.98 -41.93
CA ALA A 7 1.59 -21.41 -41.78
C ALA A 7 2.79 -22.15 -41.13
N PRO A 8 2.54 -23.22 -40.35
CA PRO A 8 3.55 -23.96 -39.58
C PRO A 8 4.02 -25.23 -40.31
N VAL A 9 5.28 -25.65 -40.14
CA VAL A 9 5.68 -27.07 -40.33
C VAL A 9 6.85 -27.48 -39.43
N THR A 10 6.66 -28.69 -38.89
CA THR A 10 7.47 -29.60 -38.05
C THR A 10 9.00 -29.60 -38.19
N PRO A 11 9.76 -29.76 -37.09
CA PRO A 11 11.09 -30.32 -37.16
C PRO A 11 11.05 -31.85 -37.34
N SER A 12 11.78 -32.30 -38.37
CA SER A 12 12.07 -33.68 -38.70
C SER A 12 13.04 -34.31 -37.71
N GLY A 13 13.05 -35.64 -37.69
CA GLY A 13 13.60 -36.47 -36.61
C GLY A 13 15.10 -36.42 -36.38
N SER A 14 15.49 -36.95 -35.23
CA SER A 14 16.80 -37.56 -35.00
C SER A 14 16.61 -38.66 -33.96
N VAL A 15 16.75 -39.90 -34.42
CA VAL A 15 16.87 -41.13 -33.63
C VAL A 15 18.29 -41.27 -33.07
N SER A 16 18.43 -42.16 -32.08
CA SER A 16 19.64 -42.62 -31.37
C SER A 16 19.83 -41.90 -30.03
N THR A 17 20.00 -42.54 -28.88
CA THR A 17 20.45 -43.92 -28.60
C THR A 17 20.00 -44.24 -27.18
N ALA A 18 19.35 -45.38 -26.96
CA ALA A 18 19.04 -45.86 -25.62
C ALA A 18 20.34 -46.37 -24.97
N THR A 19 20.95 -45.54 -24.13
CA THR A 19 21.95 -45.99 -23.17
C THR A 19 21.22 -46.62 -22.00
N SER A 20 21.47 -47.92 -21.78
CA SER A 20 20.97 -48.67 -20.62
C SER A 20 21.49 -48.06 -19.33
N GLU A 21 20.60 -47.45 -18.56
CA GLU A 21 20.82 -47.10 -17.16
C GLU A 21 20.54 -48.33 -16.28
N PRO A 22 21.40 -48.68 -15.30
CA PRO A 22 21.16 -49.80 -14.40
C PRO A 22 19.91 -49.55 -13.53
N PRO A 23 19.13 -50.59 -13.17
CA PRO A 23 17.89 -50.41 -12.44
C PRO A 23 18.16 -49.81 -11.05
N ALA A 24 17.48 -48.69 -10.76
CA ALA A 24 17.44 -48.11 -9.43
C ALA A 24 16.86 -49.13 -8.43
N PRO A 25 17.38 -49.21 -7.19
CA PRO A 25 16.83 -50.11 -6.18
C PRO A 25 15.38 -49.69 -5.86
N SER A 26 14.44 -50.58 -6.16
CA SER A 26 13.03 -50.41 -5.83
C SER A 26 12.85 -50.53 -4.30
N PRO A 27 12.40 -49.49 -3.58
CA PRO A 27 12.15 -49.60 -2.16
C PRO A 27 10.96 -50.54 -1.93
N SER A 28 11.27 -51.76 -1.50
CA SER A 28 10.29 -52.76 -1.08
C SER A 28 9.82 -52.41 0.33
N GLY A 29 8.82 -51.55 0.44
CA GLY A 29 8.18 -51.20 1.71
C GLY A 29 6.79 -50.60 1.46
N PRO A 30 5.84 -50.72 2.41
CA PRO A 30 4.53 -50.13 2.25
C PRO A 30 4.68 -48.60 2.09
N TYR A 31 4.13 -48.06 0.99
CA TYR A 31 4.21 -46.66 0.56
C TYR A 31 3.62 -45.61 1.54
N ASN A 32 3.20 -46.02 2.74
CA ASN A 32 2.43 -45.20 3.69
C ASN A 32 3.10 -45.03 5.05
N SER A 33 4.43 -45.02 5.12
CA SER A 33 5.15 -44.66 6.34
C SER A 33 5.33 -43.14 6.42
N VAL A 34 4.36 -42.44 7.02
CA VAL A 34 4.61 -41.08 7.53
C VAL A 34 5.61 -41.19 8.69
N PRO A 35 6.75 -40.47 8.69
CA PRO A 35 7.65 -40.45 9.83
C PRO A 35 6.87 -40.00 11.08
N ALA A 36 6.91 -40.80 12.15
CA ALA A 36 6.35 -40.45 13.45
C ALA A 36 7.24 -39.42 14.16
N GLY A 37 7.39 -38.24 13.56
CA GLY A 37 8.02 -37.07 14.17
C GLY A 37 6.99 -36.24 14.94
N PRO A 38 7.43 -35.40 15.89
CA PRO A 38 6.55 -34.40 16.50
C PRO A 38 5.88 -33.55 15.42
N PRO A 39 4.59 -33.19 15.57
CA PRO A 39 3.93 -32.34 14.59
C PRO A 39 4.70 -31.01 14.46
N PRO A 40 4.80 -30.45 13.24
CA PRO A 40 5.39 -29.13 13.06
C PRO A 40 4.65 -28.12 13.94
N SER A 41 5.39 -27.31 14.70
CA SER A 41 4.79 -26.29 15.57
C SER A 41 4.00 -25.29 14.73
N ARG A 42 2.79 -24.96 15.19
CA ARG A 42 1.92 -23.97 14.54
C ARG A 42 2.70 -22.65 14.42
N PRO A 43 2.75 -22.02 13.23
CA PRO A 43 3.35 -20.70 13.09
C PRO A 43 2.72 -19.74 14.09
N ALA A 44 3.57 -18.98 14.80
CA ALA A 44 3.11 -17.92 15.70
C ALA A 44 2.16 -17.00 14.91
N GLY A 45 0.98 -16.77 15.48
CA GLY A 45 -0.23 -16.33 14.78
C GLY A 45 -0.09 -15.13 13.84
N ILE A 46 -1.02 -15.05 12.90
CA ILE A 46 -1.17 -13.95 11.94
C ILE A 46 -1.08 -12.61 12.71
N PRO A 47 -0.26 -11.64 12.25
CA PRO A 47 -0.16 -10.33 12.88
C PRO A 47 -1.57 -9.73 13.00
N LYS A 48 -2.00 -9.46 14.24
CA LYS A 48 -3.33 -8.90 14.53
C LYS A 48 -3.39 -7.38 14.31
N THR A 49 -2.27 -6.76 13.97
CA THR A 49 -2.19 -5.32 13.73
C THR A 49 -2.70 -5.03 12.32
N PRO A 50 -3.70 -4.15 12.15
CA PRO A 50 -4.08 -3.71 10.82
C PRO A 50 -2.89 -3.04 10.15
N THR A 51 -2.56 -3.51 8.94
CA THR A 51 -1.51 -2.91 8.10
C THR A 51 -1.83 -1.44 7.75
N ASP A 52 -3.10 -1.04 7.81
CA ASP A 52 -3.60 0.29 7.45
C ASP A 52 -3.54 1.29 8.63
N THR A 53 -2.43 1.32 9.37
CA THR A 53 -2.24 2.37 10.38
C THR A 53 -1.70 3.62 9.70
N ILE A 54 -2.57 4.61 9.45
CA ILE A 54 -2.15 5.93 8.95
C ILE A 54 -1.52 6.69 10.12
N PRO A 55 -0.22 7.03 10.07
CA PRO A 55 0.42 7.77 11.15
C PRO A 55 -0.21 9.16 11.30
N SER A 56 -0.45 9.57 12.54
CA SER A 56 -0.91 10.93 12.85
C SER A 56 0.24 11.91 12.63
N PRO A 57 0.10 12.92 11.76
CA PRO A 57 1.13 13.93 11.58
C PRO A 57 1.36 14.78 12.84
N GLY A 58 0.34 14.88 13.71
CA GLY A 58 0.41 15.71 14.90
C GLY A 58 0.42 17.20 14.54
N TRP A 59 1.18 18.00 15.27
CA TRP A 59 1.29 19.43 15.00
C TRP A 59 2.20 19.69 13.81
N VAL A 60 1.62 20.20 12.72
CA VAL A 60 2.36 20.62 11.53
C VAL A 60 2.23 22.12 11.34
N GLU A 61 3.24 22.71 10.72
CA GLU A 61 3.27 24.13 10.38
C GLU A 61 3.28 24.29 8.86
N GLY A 62 2.56 25.28 8.36
CA GLY A 62 2.49 25.54 6.93
C GLY A 62 1.68 26.77 6.56
N THR A 63 1.54 26.96 5.25
CA THR A 63 0.81 28.07 4.67
C THR A 63 -0.52 27.56 4.10
N VAL A 64 -1.60 28.29 4.37
CA VAL A 64 -2.93 27.94 3.87
C VAL A 64 -2.99 28.20 2.37
N THR A 65 -3.11 27.14 1.56
CA THR A 65 -3.25 27.26 0.09
C THR A 65 -4.69 27.49 -0.33
N ARG A 66 -5.65 27.01 0.47
CA ARG A 66 -7.08 27.19 0.24
C ARG A 66 -7.76 27.52 1.57
N GLY A 67 -8.14 28.78 1.72
CA GLY A 67 -8.87 29.30 2.89
C GLY A 67 -10.37 29.44 2.63
N GLY A 68 -11.09 29.86 3.66
CA GLY A 68 -12.53 30.12 3.60
C GLY A 68 -13.18 30.08 4.97
N THR A 69 -14.50 30.08 4.98
CA THR A 69 -15.34 29.89 6.19
C THR A 69 -15.99 28.50 6.22
N GLY A 70 -15.75 27.69 5.19
CA GLY A 70 -16.32 26.34 5.06
C GLY A 70 -15.41 25.28 5.68
N PRO A 71 -15.88 24.05 5.91
CA PRO A 71 -15.16 23.04 6.70
C PRO A 71 -13.90 22.46 6.03
N CYS A 72 -13.60 22.84 4.79
CA CYS A 72 -12.49 22.30 4.01
C CYS A 72 -11.42 23.37 3.75
N TYR A 73 -10.18 23.02 4.04
CA TYR A 73 -9.02 23.90 3.92
C TYR A 73 -7.85 23.16 3.26
N GLY A 74 -6.98 23.90 2.59
CA GLY A 74 -5.72 23.39 2.05
C GLY A 74 -4.55 23.97 2.84
N LEU A 75 -3.62 23.12 3.26
CA LEU A 75 -2.37 23.52 3.90
C LEU A 75 -1.21 22.91 3.14
N VAL A 76 -0.18 23.70 2.87
CA VAL A 76 1.12 23.17 2.41
C VAL A 76 2.14 23.40 3.50
N THR A 77 2.82 22.33 3.94
CA THR A 77 3.93 22.48 4.89
C THR A 77 5.15 23.06 4.20
N PHE A 78 6.12 23.53 4.98
CA PHE A 78 7.39 24.04 4.44
C PHE A 78 8.18 22.98 3.66
N ASP A 79 8.00 21.70 3.98
CA ASP A 79 8.57 20.57 3.24
C ASP A 79 7.89 20.32 1.88
N GLY A 80 6.87 21.11 1.53
CA GLY A 80 6.10 20.98 0.28
C GLY A 80 5.00 19.92 0.33
N VAL A 81 4.65 19.40 1.52
CA VAL A 81 3.60 18.39 1.65
C VAL A 81 2.24 19.08 1.68
N ALA A 82 1.40 18.76 0.70
CA ALA A 82 0.03 19.26 0.62
C ALA A 82 -0.94 18.39 1.44
N TYR A 83 -1.66 19.03 2.35
CA TYR A 83 -2.70 18.46 3.19
C TYR A 83 -4.07 19.06 2.87
N ALA A 84 -5.06 18.19 2.72
CA ALA A 84 -6.46 18.55 2.62
C ALA A 84 -7.09 18.41 4.02
N MET A 85 -7.24 19.52 4.71
CA MET A 85 -7.73 19.56 6.09
C MET A 85 -9.23 19.73 6.14
N HIS A 86 -9.89 18.90 6.94
CA HIS A 86 -11.28 19.06 7.32
C HIS A 86 -11.41 19.51 8.78
N SER A 87 -12.23 20.52 9.05
CA SER A 87 -12.58 20.97 10.40
C SER A 87 -14.07 21.18 10.56
N THR A 88 -14.63 20.61 11.63
CA THR A 88 -16.03 20.84 12.04
C THR A 88 -16.22 22.08 12.91
N GLN A 89 -15.12 22.72 13.32
CA GLN A 89 -15.15 23.86 14.26
C GLN A 89 -15.49 25.21 13.57
N GLY A 90 -15.74 25.22 12.26
CA GLY A 90 -16.15 26.44 11.54
C GLY A 90 -15.10 27.55 11.51
N VAL A 91 -13.82 27.18 11.44
CA VAL A 91 -12.71 28.11 11.66
C VAL A 91 -12.33 28.88 10.40
N LYS A 92 -12.55 30.20 10.36
CA LYS A 92 -12.12 31.00 9.20
C LYS A 92 -10.59 31.00 9.06
N LEU A 93 -10.09 30.54 7.92
CA LEU A 93 -8.68 30.60 7.54
C LEU A 93 -8.54 31.44 6.27
N ALA A 94 -7.63 32.42 6.27
CA ALA A 94 -7.33 33.16 5.06
C ALA A 94 -6.34 32.37 4.19
N GLN A 95 -6.49 32.47 2.86
CA GLN A 95 -5.48 31.97 1.94
C GLN A 95 -4.18 32.78 2.12
N GLY A 96 -3.03 32.10 2.15
CA GLY A 96 -1.72 32.68 2.43
C GLY A 96 -1.41 32.87 3.91
N GLU A 97 -2.33 32.54 4.82
CA GLU A 97 -2.09 32.61 6.26
C GLU A 97 -1.11 31.54 6.71
N HIS A 98 -0.18 31.91 7.60
CA HIS A 98 0.77 30.99 8.20
C HIS A 98 0.18 30.49 9.51
N ILE A 99 0.00 29.18 9.60
CA ILE A 99 -0.63 28.54 10.76
C ILE A 99 0.11 27.27 11.15
N ARG A 100 -0.10 26.89 12.40
CA ARG A 100 0.26 25.59 12.94
C ARG A 100 -1.02 24.84 13.29
N ALA A 101 -1.24 23.70 12.66
CA ALA A 101 -2.46 22.92 12.80
C ALA A 101 -2.14 21.54 13.39
N GLU A 102 -2.95 21.08 14.33
CA GLU A 102 -2.90 19.71 14.82
C GLU A 102 -3.70 18.81 13.88
N LEU A 103 -2.99 17.96 13.15
CA LEU A 103 -3.56 17.04 12.19
C LEU A 103 -3.65 15.63 12.76
N THR A 104 -4.83 15.06 12.56
CA THR A 104 -5.12 13.66 12.85
C THR A 104 -5.58 12.97 11.56
N PRO A 105 -5.36 11.66 11.43
CA PRO A 105 -5.87 10.89 10.29
C PRO A 105 -7.38 11.09 10.20
N ALA A 106 -7.87 11.40 9.00
CA ALA A 106 -9.29 11.63 8.81
C ALA A 106 -10.05 10.32 9.03
N LYS A 107 -10.88 10.26 10.09
CA LYS A 107 -11.76 9.11 10.34
C LYS A 107 -12.79 8.92 9.24
N ALA A 108 -13.22 10.02 8.63
CA ALA A 108 -14.10 10.05 7.47
C ALA A 108 -13.29 10.43 6.23
N ARG A 109 -13.48 9.69 5.13
CA ARG A 109 -12.86 10.02 3.83
C ARG A 109 -13.60 11.18 3.17
N ILE A 110 -13.39 12.39 3.70
CA ILE A 110 -13.97 13.62 3.17
C ILE A 110 -13.01 14.19 2.13
N ALA A 111 -13.48 14.32 0.89
CA ALA A 111 -12.72 14.89 -0.20
C ALA A 111 -12.75 16.43 -0.13
N CYS A 112 -11.84 17.02 0.65
CA CYS A 112 -11.71 18.47 0.79
C CYS A 112 -10.86 19.15 -0.29
N GLY A 113 -10.22 18.37 -1.16
CA GLY A 113 -9.36 18.85 -2.24
C GLY A 113 -8.23 17.87 -2.54
N GLU A 114 -7.24 18.33 -3.29
CA GLU A 114 -6.00 17.61 -3.52
C GLU A 114 -5.10 17.65 -2.27
N GLY A 115 -4.37 16.56 -2.03
CA GLY A 115 -3.48 16.40 -0.88
C GLY A 115 -3.90 15.26 0.06
N ILE A 116 -3.15 15.11 1.16
CA ILE A 116 -3.39 14.05 2.14
C ILE A 116 -4.62 14.43 2.99
N PRO A 117 -5.68 13.60 3.03
CA PRO A 117 -6.89 13.91 3.79
C PRO A 117 -6.64 13.75 5.30
N VAL A 118 -6.82 14.84 6.03
CA VAL A 118 -6.58 14.92 7.47
C VAL A 118 -7.69 15.69 8.16
N SER A 119 -7.91 15.41 9.43
CA SER A 119 -8.81 16.18 10.28
C SER A 119 -8.00 17.10 11.19
N MET A 120 -8.39 18.38 11.21
CA MET A 120 -7.76 19.37 12.08
C MET A 120 -8.43 19.34 13.45
N GLY A 121 -7.67 18.97 14.48
CA GLY A 121 -8.11 18.96 15.89
C GLY A 121 -7.84 20.27 16.62
N GLY A 122 -6.77 20.97 16.24
CA GLY A 122 -6.31 22.20 16.89
C GLY A 122 -5.72 23.18 15.87
N LEU A 123 -5.81 24.48 16.16
CA LEU A 123 -5.27 25.54 15.33
C LEU A 123 -4.54 26.57 16.19
N GLN A 124 -3.33 26.91 15.79
CA GLN A 124 -2.53 28.00 16.32
C GLN A 124 -2.13 28.92 15.17
N ARG A 125 -2.46 30.21 15.30
CA ARG A 125 -2.12 31.24 14.31
C ARG A 125 -0.87 31.98 14.73
N PHE A 126 -0.08 32.40 13.76
CA PHE A 126 1.02 33.33 14.01
C PHE A 126 0.55 34.77 13.79
N PRO A 127 0.95 35.72 14.68
CA PRO A 127 0.60 37.13 14.55
C PRO A 127 1.32 37.83 13.39
#